data_AF-A0A8T4CIW3-F1
#
_entry.id   AF-A0A8T4CIW3-F1
#
_cell.length_a   1.000
_cell.length_b   1.000
_cell.length_c   1.000
_cell.angle_alpha   90.00
_cell.angle_beta   90.00
_cell.angle_gamma   90.00
#
_symmetry.space_group_name_H-M   'P 1'
#
loop_
_entity.id
_entity.type
_entity.pdbx_description
1 polymer ?
#
loop_
_entity_poly.entity_id
_entity_poly.type
_entity_poly.pdbx_seq_one_letter_code
_entity_poly.pdbx_strand_id
1 'polypeptide(L)'
;MVNELPPESLRKECDASVMRCKTTQELVPLKEIIGQERAVRALKFGLGIRDQGFNIYVAGFPGTGRKTAVKNFVEEIARVEPVPPDWCYVNNFSNQYEPKAIRLPAGKGKEFQDDVKNLIE
;
A
#
# COMPACT_ATOMS: atom_id res chain seq x y z
N MET A 1 -51.75 -11.96 11.28
CA MET A 1 -52.25 -10.94 10.35
C MET A 1 -51.06 -10.16 9.85
N VAL A 2 -50.87 -10.09 8.54
CA VAL A 2 -49.85 -9.23 7.92
C VAL A 2 -50.49 -7.84 7.83
N ASN A 3 -49.88 -6.84 8.47
CA ASN A 3 -50.35 -5.46 8.38
C ASN A 3 -49.80 -4.84 7.10
N GLU A 4 -50.64 -4.12 6.36
CA GLU A 4 -50.20 -3.36 5.18
C GLU A 4 -49.22 -2.26 5.60
N LEU A 5 -48.14 -2.10 4.83
CA LEU A 5 -47.16 -1.05 5.06
C LEU A 5 -47.66 0.26 4.43
N PRO A 6 -47.59 1.39 5.15
CA PRO A 6 -47.95 2.69 4.59
C PRO A 6 -46.90 3.14 3.56
N PRO A 7 -47.28 3.93 2.53
CA PRO A 7 -46.39 4.34 1.43
C PRO A 7 -45.05 4.94 1.88
N GLU A 8 -45.04 5.68 2.98
CA GLU A 8 -43.88 6.35 3.56
C GLU A 8 -42.84 5.35 4.11
N SER A 9 -43.28 4.14 4.46
CA SER A 9 -42.41 3.05 4.93
C SER A 9 -41.84 2.20 3.78
N LEU A 10 -42.27 2.44 2.54
CA LEU A 10 -41.79 1.70 1.37
C LEU A 10 -40.42 2.20 0.88
N ARG A 11 -39.98 3.39 1.31
CA ARG A 11 -38.71 4.00 0.92
C ARG A 11 -37.97 4.53 2.14
N LYS A 12 -36.67 4.20 2.22
CA LYS A 12 -35.77 4.88 3.14
C LYS A 12 -35.40 6.24 2.55
N GLU A 13 -35.81 7.31 3.21
CA GLU A 13 -35.40 8.66 2.84
C GLU A 13 -34.09 9.03 3.54
N CYS A 14 -33.20 9.69 2.79
CA CYS A 14 -31.98 10.27 3.33
C CYS A 14 -32.16 11.79 3.30
N ASP A 15 -32.00 12.43 4.45
CA ASP A 15 -32.03 13.89 4.53
C ASP A 15 -30.82 14.45 3.77
N ALA A 16 -31.10 15.21 2.70
CA ALA A 16 -30.07 15.83 1.88
C ALA A 16 -29.21 16.84 2.65
N SER A 17 -29.73 17.40 3.76
CA SER A 17 -28.99 18.34 4.61
C SER A 17 -27.77 17.70 5.30
N VAL A 18 -27.75 16.36 5.41
CA VAL A 18 -26.62 15.58 5.93
C VAL A 18 -25.40 15.70 5.00
N MET A 19 -25.64 15.85 3.69
CA MET A 19 -24.59 16.07 2.71
C MET A 19 -24.23 17.55 2.65
N ARG A 20 -23.07 17.90 3.19
CA ARG A 20 -22.59 19.30 3.27
C ARG A 20 -21.88 19.78 2.01
N CYS A 21 -22.33 19.36 0.83
CA CYS A 21 -21.79 19.74 -0.47
C CYS A 21 -22.89 19.80 -1.53
N LYS A 22 -22.73 20.67 -2.55
CA LYS A 22 -23.65 20.67 -3.70
C LYS A 22 -23.27 19.59 -4.71
N THR A 23 -21.97 19.39 -4.90
CA THR A 23 -21.41 18.35 -5.78
C THR A 23 -20.26 17.63 -5.09
N THR A 24 -20.02 16.37 -5.47
CA THR A 24 -18.89 15.59 -4.93
C THR A 24 -17.52 16.11 -5.38
N GLN A 25 -17.46 17.01 -6.38
CA GLN A 25 -16.23 17.67 -6.82
C GLN A 25 -15.67 18.63 -5.76
N GLU A 26 -16.52 19.11 -4.84
CA GLU A 26 -16.13 19.98 -3.72
C GLU A 26 -15.47 19.21 -2.57
N LEU A 27 -15.53 17.87 -2.59
CA LEU A 27 -15.06 17.02 -1.50
C LEU A 27 -13.63 16.56 -1.74
N VAL A 28 -12.81 16.57 -0.68
CA VAL A 28 -11.50 15.94 -0.68
C VAL A 28 -11.67 14.43 -0.58
N PRO A 29 -11.09 13.63 -1.50
CA PRO A 29 -11.15 12.18 -1.41
C PRO A 29 -10.51 11.67 -0.12
N LEU A 30 -11.20 10.75 0.55
CA LEU A 30 -10.65 10.04 1.69
C LEU A 30 -9.52 9.11 1.21
N LYS A 31 -8.37 9.19 1.88
CA LYS A 31 -7.24 8.27 1.64
C LYS A 31 -7.26 7.06 2.57
N GLU A 32 -8.15 7.07 3.55
CA GLU A 32 -8.21 6.08 4.63
C GLU A 32 -9.10 4.89 4.25
N ILE A 33 -8.88 3.77 4.95
CA ILE A 33 -9.71 2.58 4.82
C ILE A 33 -10.97 2.77 5.67
N ILE A 34 -12.10 3.00 5.01
CA ILE A 34 -13.39 3.30 5.67
C ILE A 34 -14.02 2.02 6.25
N GLY A 35 -14.51 2.10 7.49
CA GLY A 35 -15.32 1.05 8.11
C GLY A 35 -14.58 -0.25 8.44
N GLN A 36 -13.23 -0.24 8.39
CA GLN A 36 -12.40 -1.43 8.57
C GLN A 36 -11.35 -1.23 9.68
N GLU A 37 -11.77 -0.75 10.84
CA GLU A 37 -10.86 -0.41 11.95
C GLU A 37 -9.95 -1.57 12.37
N ARG A 38 -10.48 -2.79 12.40
CA ARG A 38 -9.71 -4.01 12.70
C ARG A 38 -8.58 -4.21 11.68
N ALA A 39 -8.86 -4.03 10.40
CA ALA A 39 -7.87 -4.20 9.35
C ALA A 39 -6.77 -3.12 9.45
N VAL A 40 -7.16 -1.87 9.72
CA VAL A 40 -6.21 -0.77 9.93
C VAL A 40 -5.30 -1.04 11.13
N ARG A 41 -5.84 -1.51 12.26
CA ARG A 41 -5.04 -1.89 13.44
C ARG A 41 -4.06 -3.02 13.13
N ALA A 42 -4.51 -4.05 12.40
CA ALA A 42 -3.66 -5.17 11.99
C ALA A 42 -2.51 -4.73 11.07
N LEU A 43 -2.79 -3.84 10.11
CA LEU A 43 -1.77 -3.27 9.22
C LEU A 43 -0.74 -2.44 10.00
N LYS A 44 -1.19 -1.55 10.90
CA LYS A 44 -0.28 -0.75 11.74
C LYS A 44 0.63 -1.63 12.59
N PHE A 45 0.05 -2.65 13.23
CA PHE A 45 0.81 -3.59 14.06
C PHE A 45 1.82 -4.38 13.22
N GLY A 46 1.38 -5.00 12.13
CA GLY A 46 2.24 -5.85 11.30
C GLY A 46 3.37 -5.07 10.63
N LEU A 47 3.10 -3.85 10.15
CA LEU A 47 4.13 -2.99 9.53
C LEU A 47 5.07 -2.35 10.55
N GLY A 48 4.72 -2.36 11.83
CA GLY A 48 5.58 -1.89 12.92
C GLY A 48 6.64 -2.92 13.34
N ILE A 49 6.50 -4.19 12.95
CA ILE A 49 7.47 -5.24 13.28
C ILE A 49 8.66 -5.13 12.32
N ARG A 50 9.86 -4.90 12.87
CA ARG A 50 11.11 -4.77 12.09
C ARG A 50 11.88 -6.09 11.95
N ASP A 51 11.54 -7.09 12.76
CA ASP A 51 12.15 -8.40 12.73
C ASP A 51 11.75 -9.20 11.49
N GLN A 52 12.67 -10.04 11.03
CA GLN A 52 12.41 -10.94 9.90
C GLN A 52 11.44 -12.06 10.29
N GLY A 53 10.78 -12.66 9.28
CA GLY A 53 9.88 -13.80 9.47
C GLY A 53 8.41 -13.43 9.66
N PHE A 54 8.07 -12.14 9.71
CA PHE A 54 6.69 -11.66 9.79
C PHE A 54 6.17 -11.24 8.42
N ASN A 55 4.97 -11.71 8.07
CA ASN A 55 4.28 -11.36 6.84
C ASN A 55 2.82 -10.98 7.15
N ILE A 56 2.23 -10.13 6.32
CA ILE A 56 0.82 -9.73 6.44
C ILE A 56 0.02 -10.38 5.31
N TYR A 57 -1.07 -11.07 5.66
CA TYR A 57 -2.04 -11.60 4.72
C TYR A 57 -3.37 -10.83 4.80
N VAL A 58 -3.94 -10.50 3.65
CA VAL A 58 -5.18 -9.69 3.57
C VAL A 58 -6.28 -10.47 2.85
N ALA A 59 -7.36 -10.77 3.59
CA ALA A 59 -8.54 -11.50 3.11
C ALA A 59 -9.79 -10.60 3.01
N GLY A 60 -10.81 -11.09 2.31
CA GLY A 60 -12.10 -10.43 2.15
C GLY A 60 -12.75 -10.75 0.79
N PHE A 61 -13.92 -10.17 0.54
CA PHE A 61 -14.66 -10.43 -0.70
C PHE A 61 -13.98 -9.81 -1.93
N PRO A 62 -14.14 -10.40 -3.13
CA PRO A 62 -13.79 -9.74 -4.39
C PRO A 62 -14.52 -8.40 -4.54
N GLY A 63 -13.95 -7.46 -5.31
CA GLY A 63 -14.59 -6.17 -5.61
C GLY A 63 -14.59 -5.12 -4.48
N THR A 64 -14.04 -5.43 -3.30
CA THR A 64 -14.03 -4.53 -2.13
C THR A 64 -12.89 -3.50 -2.13
N GLY A 65 -12.11 -3.39 -3.21
CA GLY A 65 -11.00 -2.43 -3.28
C GLY A 65 -9.81 -2.72 -2.35
N ARG A 66 -9.74 -3.93 -1.75
CA ARG A 66 -8.69 -4.33 -0.77
C ARG A 66 -7.26 -4.00 -1.21
N LYS A 67 -6.90 -4.34 -2.44
CA LYS A 67 -5.55 -4.08 -2.98
C LYS A 67 -5.24 -2.58 -2.96
N THR A 68 -6.16 -1.76 -3.45
CA THR A 68 -6.02 -0.30 -3.50
C THR A 68 -5.91 0.28 -2.10
N ALA A 69 -6.79 -0.13 -1.18
CA ALA A 69 -6.79 0.33 0.21
C ALA A 69 -5.46 0.00 0.93
N VAL A 70 -4.98 -1.24 0.81
CA VAL A 70 -3.70 -1.67 1.40
C VAL A 70 -2.53 -0.93 0.77
N LYS A 71 -2.50 -0.79 -0.55
CA LYS A 71 -1.43 -0.08 -1.26
C LYS A 71 -1.33 1.38 -0.79
N ASN A 72 -2.43 2.12 -0.78
CA ASN A 72 -2.45 3.51 -0.32
C ASN A 72 -1.96 3.63 1.13
N PHE A 73 -2.38 2.72 1.99
CA PHE A 73 -1.96 2.69 3.39
C PHE A 73 -0.44 2.46 3.55
N VAL A 74 0.10 1.48 2.82
CA VAL A 74 1.55 1.17 2.84
C VAL A 74 2.36 2.33 2.24
N GLU A 75 1.87 2.97 1.18
CA GLU A 75 2.53 4.13 0.56
C GLU A 75 2.64 5.32 1.52
N GLU A 76 1.58 5.62 2.29
CA GLU A 76 1.63 6.71 3.28
C GLU A 76 2.65 6.41 4.41
N ILE A 77 2.81 5.15 4.81
CA ILE A 77 3.86 4.75 5.77
C ILE A 77 5.25 4.86 5.13
N ALA A 78 5.42 4.34 3.91
CA ALA A 78 6.71 4.32 3.23
C ALA A 78 7.28 5.74 2.96
N ARG A 79 6.42 6.76 2.84
CA ARG A 79 6.84 8.17 2.63
C ARG A 79 7.74 8.72 3.74
N VAL A 80 7.61 8.20 4.96
CA VAL A 80 8.42 8.65 6.12
C VAL A 80 9.56 7.69 6.46
N GLU A 81 9.69 6.60 5.72
CA GLU A 81 10.77 5.62 5.90
C GLU A 81 12.02 6.02 5.11
N PRO A 82 13.21 5.59 5.54
CA PRO A 82 14.44 5.77 4.76
C PRO A 82 14.32 5.13 3.38
N VAL A 83 14.89 5.79 2.37
CA VAL A 83 15.00 5.21 1.02
C VAL A 83 15.79 3.90 1.13
N PRO A 84 15.27 2.78 0.58
CA PRO A 84 15.95 1.50 0.68
C PRO A 84 17.31 1.52 -0.04
N PRO A 85 18.28 0.70 0.40
CA PRO A 85 19.57 0.56 -0.27
C PRO A 85 19.39 -0.01 -1.68
N ASP A 86 20.34 0.30 -2.55
CA ASP A 86 20.43 -0.34 -3.86
C ASP A 86 21.05 -1.73 -3.69
N TRP A 87 20.53 -2.70 -4.44
CA TRP A 87 21.09 -4.06 -4.52
C TRP A 87 21.55 -4.33 -5.94
N CYS A 88 22.84 -4.63 -6.08
CA CYS A 88 23.45 -4.92 -7.37
C CYS A 88 23.95 -6.36 -7.39
N TYR A 89 23.55 -7.13 -8.40
CA TYR A 89 24.16 -8.42 -8.69
C TYR A 89 25.40 -8.23 -9.56
N VAL A 90 26.53 -8.75 -9.11
CA VAL A 90 27.79 -8.74 -9.86
C VAL A 90 28.18 -10.16 -10.25
N ASN A 91 28.94 -10.28 -11.34
CA ASN A 91 29.49 -11.56 -11.75
C ASN A 91 30.38 -12.13 -10.64
N ASN A 92 30.25 -13.42 -10.40
CA ASN A 92 31.14 -14.15 -9.53
C ASN A 92 32.16 -14.92 -10.37
N PHE A 93 33.38 -14.39 -10.45
CA PHE A 93 34.46 -14.97 -11.25
C PHE A 93 34.84 -16.40 -10.87
N SER A 94 34.52 -16.84 -9.65
CA SER A 94 34.74 -18.23 -9.20
C SER A 94 33.66 -19.18 -9.70
N ASN A 95 32.42 -18.69 -9.80
CA ASN A 95 31.27 -19.48 -10.26
C ASN A 95 30.21 -18.57 -10.88
N GLN A 96 30.16 -18.54 -12.21
CA GLN A 96 29.21 -17.69 -12.97
C GLN A 96 27.73 -18.01 -12.70
N TYR A 97 27.41 -19.20 -12.18
CA TYR A 97 26.04 -19.59 -11.82
C TYR A 97 25.60 -19.05 -10.45
N GLU A 98 26.51 -18.43 -9.69
CA GLU A 98 26.26 -17.91 -8.35
C GLU A 98 26.64 -16.42 -8.27
N PRO A 99 25.88 -15.51 -8.90
CA PRO A 99 26.17 -14.08 -8.84
C PRO A 99 26.17 -13.57 -7.40
N LYS A 100 27.08 -12.64 -7.09
CA LYS A 100 27.17 -12.05 -5.75
C LYS A 100 26.29 -10.81 -5.65
N ALA A 101 25.57 -10.66 -4.55
CA ALA A 101 24.80 -9.45 -4.27
C ALA A 101 25.63 -8.47 -3.44
N ILE A 102 25.71 -7.23 -3.89
CA ILE A 102 26.34 -6.12 -3.16
C ILE A 102 25.24 -5.14 -2.74
N ARG A 103 25.25 -4.76 -1.47
CA ARG A 103 24.39 -3.71 -0.91
C ARG A 103 25.09 -2.37 -1.01
N LEU A 104 24.48 -1.41 -1.68
CA LEU A 104 24.99 -0.05 -1.84
C LEU A 104 24.05 0.97 -1.17
N PRO A 105 24.55 2.15 -0.78
CA PRO A 105 23.67 3.25 -0.37
C PRO A 105 22.66 3.60 -1.47
N ALA A 106 21.50 4.12 -1.09
CA ALA A 106 20.45 4.49 -2.03
C ALA A 106 20.98 5.43 -3.13
N GLY A 107 20.70 5.09 -4.39
CA GLY A 107 21.13 5.84 -5.58
C GLY A 107 22.56 5.56 -6.06
N LYS A 108 23.38 4.83 -5.30
CA LYS A 108 24.78 4.53 -5.66
C LYS A 108 24.93 3.35 -6.62
N GLY A 109 23.89 2.55 -6.85
CA GLY A 109 23.94 1.43 -7.78
C GLY A 109 24.22 1.85 -9.22
N LYS A 110 23.71 3.02 -9.63
CA LYS A 110 23.96 3.56 -10.97
C LYS A 110 25.38 4.10 -11.14
N GLU A 111 25.88 4.82 -10.15
CA GLU A 111 27.28 5.26 -10.13
C GLU A 111 28.22 4.05 -10.20
N PHE A 112 27.96 3.01 -9.41
CA PHE A 112 28.74 1.76 -9.45
C PHE A 112 28.72 1.09 -10.83
N GLN A 113 27.57 1.08 -11.50
CA GLN A 113 27.46 0.55 -12.87
C GLN A 113 28.35 1.34 -13.84
N ASP A 114 28.31 2.68 -13.78
CA ASP A 114 29.08 3.55 -14.65
C ASP A 114 30.59 3.41 -14.40
N ASP A 115 31.00 3.33 -13.12
CA ASP A 115 32.39 3.11 -12.73
C ASP A 115 32.94 1.77 -13.27
N VAL A 116 32.16 0.69 -13.14
CA VAL A 116 32.55 -0.62 -13.69
C VAL A 116 32.64 -0.59 -15.21
N LYS A 117 31.73 0.11 -15.88
CA LYS A 117 31.79 0.28 -17.34
C LYS A 117 33.07 1.00 -17.76
N ASN A 118 33.40 2.13 -17.12
CA ASN A 118 34.61 2.90 -17.39
C ASN A 118 35.91 2.15 -17.05
N LEU A 119 35.85 1.15 -16.17
CA LEU A 119 37.01 0.32 -15.83
C LEU A 119 37.29 -0.74 -16.92
N ILE A 120 36.25 -1.19 -17.63
CA ILE A 120 36.32 -2.27 -18.62
C ILE A 120 36.52 -1.73 -20.03
N GLU A 121 36.00 -0.53 -20.33
CA GLU A 121 36.22 0.22 -21.58
C GLU A 121 37.54 0.98 -21.58
#